data_AF-A0A936MHU2-F1
#
_entry.id   AF-A0A936MHU2-F1
#
_cell.length_a   1.000
_cell.length_b   1.000
_cell.length_c   1.000
_cell.angle_alpha   90.00
_cell.angle_beta   90.00
_cell.angle_gamma   90.00
#
_symmetry.space_group_name_H-M   'P 1'
#
loop_
_entity.id
_entity.type
_entity.pdbx_description
1 polymer ?
#
loop_
_entity_poly.entity_id
_entity_poly.type
_entity_poly.pdbx_seq_one_letter_code
_entity_poly.pdbx_strand_id
1 'polypeptide(L)'
;MRGVFGHSFPVMLGALLAAVAFGCSPEAKANRALETYETVFRACKETTEALKKQPGEDGCSSIASSAVDLGLDQTGLEEPRRSEVLTAWLEKKKFVGYYLPREKRPADK
;
A
#
# COMPACT_ATOMS: atom_id res chain seq x y z
N MET A 1 -6.99 -5.89 68.68
CA MET A 1 -5.77 -6.38 68.00
C MET A 1 -6.09 -6.58 66.52
N ARG A 2 -5.30 -5.91 65.65
CA ARG A 2 -5.01 -6.15 64.22
C ARG A 2 -6.08 -6.81 63.32
N GLY A 3 -6.46 -6.08 62.28
CA GLY A 3 -7.10 -6.62 61.07
C GLY A 3 -7.56 -5.52 60.11
N VAL A 4 -6.66 -4.66 59.64
CA VAL A 4 -6.96 -3.64 58.62
C VAL A 4 -6.99 -4.33 57.26
N PHE A 5 -8.19 -4.65 56.76
CA PHE A 5 -8.40 -4.99 55.35
C PHE A 5 -8.39 -3.68 54.55
N GLY A 6 -7.24 -3.36 53.95
CA GLY A 6 -7.10 -2.27 52.99
C GLY A 6 -7.70 -2.67 51.65
N HIS A 7 -8.99 -2.40 51.44
CA HIS A 7 -9.59 -2.33 50.11
C HIS A 7 -9.51 -0.89 49.61
N SER A 8 -8.33 -0.48 49.17
CA SER A 8 -8.18 0.67 48.28
C SER A 8 -8.26 0.16 46.84
N PHE A 9 -9.47 0.04 46.30
CA PHE A 9 -9.67 -0.01 44.86
C PHE A 9 -9.56 1.43 44.34
N PRO A 10 -8.49 1.82 43.61
CA PRO A 10 -8.62 2.97 42.73
C PRO A 10 -9.46 2.52 41.55
N VAL A 11 -10.74 2.90 41.61
CA VAL A 11 -11.57 3.14 40.44
C VAL A 11 -10.77 3.99 39.45
N MET A 12 -10.79 3.56 38.18
CA MET A 12 -10.46 4.35 36.99
C MET A 12 -9.27 5.31 37.12
N LEU A 13 -8.08 4.84 36.77
CA LEU A 13 -7.01 5.75 36.37
C LEU A 13 -6.20 5.16 35.21
N GLY A 14 -6.56 5.57 34.00
CA GLY A 14 -5.58 5.74 32.93
C GLY A 14 -5.22 4.52 32.07
N ALA A 15 -6.19 3.72 31.63
CA ALA A 15 -6.04 2.95 30.39
C ALA A 15 -6.21 3.85 29.13
N LEU A 16 -5.68 5.07 29.20
CA LEU A 16 -5.79 6.13 28.20
C LEU A 16 -4.40 6.68 27.97
N LEU A 17 -3.62 5.90 27.24
CA LEU A 17 -2.86 6.34 26.07
C LEU A 17 -2.18 5.08 25.55
N ALA A 18 -3.03 4.32 24.85
CA ALA A 18 -2.63 3.42 23.79
C ALA A 18 -1.42 4.02 23.09
N ALA A 19 -0.39 3.18 22.93
CA ALA A 19 0.79 3.44 22.14
C ALA A 19 0.49 4.50 21.08
N VAL A 20 1.05 5.69 21.27
CA VAL A 20 1.32 6.60 20.16
C VAL A 20 2.40 5.89 19.34
N ALA A 21 2.00 4.78 18.69
CA ALA A 21 2.70 4.28 17.54
C ALA A 21 2.74 5.49 16.61
N PHE A 22 3.94 5.84 16.16
CA PHE A 22 4.21 6.86 15.15
C PHE A 22 3.53 6.47 13.83
N GLY A 23 2.21 6.43 13.82
CA GLY A 23 1.39 5.88 12.77
C GLY A 23 1.23 6.92 11.69
N CYS A 24 2.11 6.88 10.68
CA CYS A 24 1.63 7.24 9.35
C CYS A 24 0.36 6.40 9.10
N SER A 25 -0.77 7.07 8.80
CA SER A 25 -2.02 6.40 8.46
C SER A 25 -1.78 5.37 7.34
N PRO A 26 -2.60 4.30 7.24
CA PRO A 26 -2.49 3.34 6.13
C PRO A 26 -2.47 4.03 4.76
N GLU A 27 -3.24 5.10 4.60
CA GLU A 27 -3.25 5.93 3.39
C GLU A 27 -1.92 6.67 3.16
N ALA A 28 -1.30 7.24 4.20
CA ALA A 28 0.01 7.88 4.07
C ALA A 28 1.11 6.87 3.71
N LYS A 29 1.05 5.65 4.27
CA LYS A 29 1.93 4.54 3.90
C LYS A 29 1.73 4.12 2.45
N ALA A 30 0.48 3.98 2.00
CA ALA A 30 0.14 3.64 0.63
C ALA A 30 0.67 4.67 -0.37
N ASN A 31 0.46 5.97 -0.10
CA ASN A 31 1.02 7.03 -0.94
C ASN A 31 2.55 6.99 -1.00
N ARG A 32 3.23 6.76 0.13
CA ARG A 32 4.71 6.61 0.13
C ARG A 32 5.18 5.38 -0.65
N ALA A 33 4.46 4.26 -0.52
CA ALA A 33 4.75 3.06 -1.29
C ALA A 33 4.61 3.34 -2.80
N LEU A 34 3.53 3.98 -3.22
CA LEU A 34 3.29 4.37 -4.62
C LEU A 34 4.38 5.26 -5.21
N GLU A 35 4.86 6.26 -4.45
CA GLU A 35 5.96 7.11 -4.92
C GLU A 35 7.27 6.33 -5.10
N THR A 36 7.47 5.25 -4.34
CA THR A 36 8.63 4.35 -4.52
C THR A 36 8.53 3.55 -5.82
N TYR A 37 7.31 3.17 -6.23
CA TYR A 37 7.08 2.43 -7.47
C TYR A 37 7.01 3.31 -8.72
N GLU A 38 6.98 4.64 -8.58
CA GLU A 38 6.96 5.54 -9.74
C GLU A 38 8.16 5.33 -10.66
N THR A 39 9.37 5.22 -10.09
CA THR A 39 10.59 4.99 -10.87
C THR A 39 10.52 3.69 -11.64
N VAL A 40 9.92 2.64 -11.05
CA VAL A 40 9.74 1.34 -11.70
C VAL A 40 8.79 1.45 -12.88
N PHE A 41 7.62 2.06 -12.69
CA PHE A 41 6.65 2.26 -13.77
C PHE A 41 7.17 3.19 -14.87
N ARG A 42 7.96 4.19 -14.52
CA ARG A 42 8.61 5.09 -15.47
C ARG A 42 9.62 4.34 -16.34
N ALA A 43 10.55 3.60 -15.73
CA ALA A 43 11.52 2.78 -16.45
C ALA A 43 10.83 1.73 -17.34
N CYS A 44 9.74 1.14 -16.85
CA CYS A 44 8.90 0.24 -17.61
C CYS A 44 8.31 0.87 -18.86
N LYS A 45 7.73 2.06 -18.70
CA LYS A 45 7.19 2.84 -19.81
C LYS A 45 8.27 3.13 -20.84
N GLU A 46 9.40 3.69 -20.42
CA GLU A 46 10.52 4.03 -21.31
C GLU A 46 11.03 2.81 -22.09
N THR A 47 11.13 1.66 -21.42
CA THR A 47 11.54 0.39 -22.05
C THR A 47 10.50 -0.09 -23.06
N THR A 48 9.21 -0.06 -22.70
CA THR A 48 8.11 -0.48 -23.58
C THR A 48 8.06 0.39 -24.85
N GLU A 49 8.20 1.70 -24.69
CA GLU A 49 8.24 2.68 -25.78
C GLU A 49 9.48 2.47 -26.66
N ALA A 50 10.65 2.23 -26.07
CA ALA A 50 11.89 1.93 -26.80
C ALA A 50 11.80 0.64 -27.62
N LEU A 51 11.10 -0.37 -27.09
CA LEU A 51 10.86 -1.65 -27.77
C LEU A 51 9.69 -1.60 -28.77
N LYS A 52 9.03 -0.45 -28.94
CA LYS A 52 7.85 -0.25 -29.80
C LYS A 52 6.72 -1.25 -29.50
N LYS A 53 6.61 -1.68 -28.23
CA LYS A 53 5.53 -2.54 -27.74
C LYS A 53 4.34 -1.71 -27.29
N GLN A 54 3.19 -2.36 -27.18
CA GLN A 54 2.01 -1.72 -26.60
C GLN A 54 2.15 -1.59 -25.07
N PRO A 55 1.57 -0.55 -24.44
CA PRO A 55 1.49 -0.46 -22.99
C PRO A 55 0.90 -1.74 -22.38
N GLY A 56 1.58 -2.31 -21.38
CA GLY A 56 1.15 -3.55 -20.73
C GLY A 56 1.56 -4.84 -21.45
N GLU A 57 2.20 -4.75 -22.63
CA GLU A 57 2.67 -5.91 -23.38
C GLU A 57 4.08 -6.36 -22.95
N ASP A 58 4.87 -5.45 -22.37
CA ASP A 58 6.18 -5.81 -21.83
C ASP A 58 6.07 -6.56 -20.49
N GLY A 59 6.93 -7.56 -20.29
CA GLY A 59 6.95 -8.35 -19.06
C GLY A 59 7.21 -7.51 -17.81
N CYS A 60 7.89 -6.37 -17.96
CA CYS A 60 8.12 -5.45 -16.85
C CYS A 60 6.80 -4.91 -16.28
N SER A 61 5.75 -4.71 -17.10
CA SER A 61 4.44 -4.24 -16.64
C SER A 61 3.82 -5.24 -15.66
N SER A 62 3.98 -6.55 -15.89
CA SER A 62 3.45 -7.58 -14.99
C SER A 62 4.16 -7.53 -13.63
N ILE A 63 5.48 -7.45 -13.66
CA ILE A 63 6.32 -7.39 -12.44
C ILE A 63 6.04 -6.10 -11.66
N ALA A 64 6.01 -4.95 -12.33
CA ALA A 64 5.74 -3.66 -11.71
C ALA A 64 4.34 -3.62 -11.08
N SER A 65 3.35 -4.17 -11.77
CA SER A 65 1.96 -4.26 -11.28
C SER A 65 1.83 -5.18 -10.07
N SER A 66 2.55 -6.31 -10.06
CA SER A 66 2.60 -7.19 -8.89
C SER A 66 3.34 -6.56 -7.72
N ALA A 67 4.44 -5.87 -7.97
CA ALA A 67 5.21 -5.20 -6.92
C ALA A 67 4.42 -4.09 -6.24
N VAL A 68 3.73 -3.22 -7.01
CA VAL A 68 2.92 -2.14 -6.43
C VAL A 68 1.73 -2.67 -5.63
N ASP A 69 1.08 -3.72 -6.12
CA ASP A 69 -0.01 -4.39 -5.44
C ASP A 69 0.43 -4.98 -4.09
N LEU A 70 1.57 -5.68 -4.06
CA LEU A 70 2.13 -6.24 -2.82
C LEU A 70 2.55 -5.12 -1.85
N GLY A 71 3.15 -4.04 -2.36
CA GLY A 71 3.51 -2.89 -1.55
C GLY A 71 2.29 -2.21 -0.92
N LEU A 72 1.19 -2.13 -1.65
CA LEU A 72 -0.08 -1.62 -1.13
C LEU A 72 -0.71 -2.57 -0.11
N ASP A 73 -0.68 -3.88 -0.33
CA ASP A 73 -1.18 -4.89 0.63
C ASP A 73 -0.48 -4.77 1.99
N GLN A 74 0.83 -4.49 1.99
CA GLN A 74 1.62 -4.33 3.22
C GLN A 74 1.29 -3.06 4.02
N THR A 75 0.54 -2.12 3.45
CA THR A 75 0.21 -0.86 4.13
C THR A 75 -0.92 -1.00 5.13
N GLY A 76 -1.70 -2.09 5.03
CA GLY A 76 -2.94 -2.30 5.78
C GLY A 76 -4.09 -1.42 5.30
N LEU A 77 -3.98 -0.81 4.11
CA LEU A 77 -5.08 -0.09 3.48
C LEU A 77 -6.05 -1.10 2.85
N GLU A 78 -7.29 -1.08 3.32
CA GLU A 78 -8.35 -2.00 2.92
C GLU A 78 -9.04 -1.56 1.61
N GLU A 79 -9.77 -2.49 0.97
CA GLU A 79 -10.72 -2.16 -0.10
C GLU A 79 -11.95 -1.41 0.46
N PRO A 80 -12.58 -0.52 -0.31
CA PRO A 80 -12.25 -0.12 -1.68
C PRO A 80 -11.14 0.93 -1.76
N ARG A 81 -10.71 1.47 -0.61
CA ARG A 81 -9.86 2.67 -0.58
C ARG A 81 -8.49 2.46 -1.22
N ARG A 82 -7.92 1.27 -1.07
CA ARG A 82 -6.66 0.89 -1.73
C ARG A 82 -6.77 0.95 -3.26
N SER A 83 -7.82 0.38 -3.84
CA SER A 83 -8.10 0.47 -5.27
C SER A 83 -8.30 1.91 -5.75
N GLU A 84 -8.97 2.75 -4.96
CA GLU A 84 -9.14 4.18 -5.27
C GLU A 84 -7.79 4.92 -5.30
N VAL A 85 -6.96 4.70 -4.29
CA VAL A 85 -5.63 5.33 -4.16
C VAL A 85 -4.70 4.88 -5.29
N LEU A 86 -4.70 3.58 -5.62
CA LEU A 86 -3.94 3.05 -6.76
C LEU A 86 -4.42 3.66 -8.08
N THR A 87 -5.74 3.67 -8.33
CA THR A 87 -6.32 4.21 -9.56
C THR A 87 -5.99 5.68 -9.74
N ALA A 88 -6.21 6.49 -8.70
CA ALA A 88 -5.90 7.92 -8.73
C ALA A 88 -4.41 8.18 -9.01
N TRP A 89 -3.52 7.36 -8.44
CA TRP A 89 -2.09 7.46 -8.71
C TRP A 89 -1.73 7.07 -10.14
N LEU A 90 -2.28 5.96 -10.67
CA LEU A 90 -2.07 5.52 -12.05
C LEU A 90 -2.53 6.59 -13.06
N GLU A 91 -3.69 7.21 -12.82
CA GLU A 91 -4.21 8.29 -13.65
C GLU A 91 -3.32 9.54 -13.58
N LYS A 92 -2.94 9.95 -12.37
CA LYS A 92 -2.07 11.09 -12.12
C LYS A 92 -0.72 10.95 -12.82
N LYS A 93 -0.10 9.77 -12.75
CA LYS A 93 1.23 9.50 -13.32
C LYS A 93 1.18 9.01 -14.77
N LYS A 94 -0.03 8.86 -15.36
CA LYS A 94 -0.24 8.36 -16.73
C LYS A 94 0.27 6.93 -16.95
N PHE A 95 0.14 6.09 -15.93
CA PHE A 95 0.54 4.67 -15.96
C PHE A 95 -0.61 3.70 -16.18
N VAL A 96 -1.84 4.18 -16.37
CA VAL A 96 -3.04 3.34 -16.54
C VAL A 96 -2.85 2.22 -17.58
N GLY A 97 -2.27 2.52 -18.74
CA GLY A 97 -2.01 1.52 -19.77
C GLY A 97 -0.82 0.59 -19.49
N TYR A 98 0.05 0.93 -18.54
CA TYR A 98 1.23 0.15 -18.16
C TYR A 98 0.99 -0.73 -16.94
N TYR A 99 -0.14 -0.53 -16.24
CA TYR A 99 -0.60 -1.38 -15.16
C TYR A 99 -1.44 -2.54 -15.71
N LEU A 100 -1.09 -3.75 -15.31
CA LEU A 100 -1.85 -4.96 -15.58
C LEU A 100 -2.66 -5.31 -14.32
N PRO A 101 -4.00 -5.28 -14.37
CA PRO A 101 -4.84 -5.79 -13.28
C PRO A 101 -4.51 -7.25 -12.94
N ARG A 102 -4.62 -7.64 -11.66
CA ARG A 102 -4.29 -9.01 -11.19
C ARG A 102 -4.89 -10.11 -12.06
N GLU A 103 -6.16 -9.95 -12.42
CA GLU A 103 -6.93 -10.85 -13.29
C GLU A 103 -6.39 -11.01 -14.73
N LYS A 104 -5.61 -10.04 -15.22
CA LYS A 104 -5.05 -10.03 -16.58
C LYS A 104 -3.56 -10.41 -16.62
N ARG A 105 -2.95 -10.67 -15.46
CA ARG A 105 -1.53 -11.07 -15.41
C ARG A 105 -1.40 -12.54 -15.81
N PRO A 106 -0.35 -12.90 -16.57
CA PRO A 106 -0.04 -14.30 -16.81
C PRO A 106 0.16 -15.01 -15.46
N ALA A 107 -0.47 -16.16 -15.27
CA ALA A 107 -0.19 -17.00 -14.11
C ALA A 107 1.29 -17.38 -14.12
N ASP A 108 1.96 -17.21 -12.98
CA ASP A 108 3.31 -17.71 -12.76
C ASP A 108 3.29 -19.20 -13.12
N LYS A 109 4.04 -19.59 -14.16
CA LYS A 109 4.10 -20.97 -14.65
C LYS A 109 5.23 -21.73 -13.98
#